data_AF-A0A9E0IR72-F1
#
_entry.id   AF-A0A9E0IR72-F1
#
_cell.length_a   1.000
_cell.length_b   1.000
_cell.length_c   1.000
_cell.angle_alpha   90.00
_cell.angle_beta   90.00
_cell.angle_gamma   90.00
#
_symmetry.space_group_name_H-M   'P 1'
#
loop_
_entity.id
_entity.type
_entity.pdbx_description
1 polymer ?
#
loop_
_entity_poly.entity_id
_entity_poly.type
_entity_poly.pdbx_seq_one_letter_code
_entity_poly.pdbx_strand_id
1 'polypeptide(L)'
;MTTAESTLRAQAEKGFAAQDSKGRPLVLHHHEQNPAGPVIEMPRQNHSIGNPRQHPFGNAPGSGLTPAQRADFNAWRVEYWKARAMAELAKRGSL
;
A
#
# COMPACT_ATOMS: atom_id res chain seq x y z
N MET A 1 -2.62 -3.54 26.18
CA MET A 1 -2.54 -3.38 24.72
C MET A 1 -3.27 -4.53 24.06
N THR A 2 -4.16 -4.24 23.10
CA THR A 2 -4.75 -5.29 22.26
C THR A 2 -3.75 -5.70 21.18
N THR A 3 -3.90 -6.91 20.61
CA THR A 3 -3.07 -7.36 19.47
C THR A 3 -3.13 -6.39 18.29
N ALA A 4 -4.26 -5.69 18.10
CA ALA A 4 -4.41 -4.69 17.05
C ALA A 4 -3.55 -3.44 17.29
N GLU A 5 -3.44 -2.97 18.53
CA GLU A 5 -2.62 -1.80 18.87
C GLU A 5 -1.12 -2.11 18.75
N SER A 6 -0.67 -3.28 19.21
CA SER A 6 0.73 -3.68 19.09
C SER A 6 1.14 -3.86 17.63
N THR A 7 0.25 -4.39 16.77
CA THR A 7 0.47 -4.41 15.32
C THR A 7 0.59 -3.00 14.75
N LEU A 8 -0.27 -2.06 15.11
CA LEU A 8 -0.20 -0.67 14.63
C LEU A 8 1.10 0.01 15.06
N ARG A 9 1.57 -0.20 16.30
CA ARG A 9 2.85 0.32 16.77
C ARG A 9 4.02 -0.26 15.98
N ALA A 10 4.00 -1.57 15.73
CA ALA A 10 5.02 -2.21 14.89
C ALA A 10 4.99 -1.70 13.45
N GLN A 11 3.82 -1.38 12.89
CA GLN A 11 3.69 -0.76 11.57
C GLN A 11 4.24 0.67 11.55
N ALA A 12 3.93 1.48 12.56
CA ALA A 12 4.45 2.84 12.71
C ALA A 12 5.98 2.86 12.80
N GLU A 13 6.59 1.83 13.41
CA GLU A 13 8.04 1.69 13.52
C GLU A 13 8.69 1.14 12.24
N LYS A 14 8.11 0.06 11.67
CA LYS A 14 8.78 -0.75 10.64
C LYS A 14 8.26 -0.53 9.22
N GLY A 15 7.09 0.10 9.05
CA GLY A 15 6.51 0.43 7.75
C GLY A 15 6.07 -0.76 6.90
N PHE A 16 5.60 -1.85 7.52
CA PHE A 16 4.95 -2.94 6.79
C PHE A 16 3.46 -2.67 6.57
N ALA A 17 2.89 -3.32 5.56
CA ALA A 17 1.53 -3.05 5.11
C ALA A 17 0.46 -3.28 6.20
N ALA A 18 -0.59 -2.46 6.16
CA ALA A 18 -1.83 -2.73 6.85
C ALA A 18 -2.44 -4.06 6.37
N GLN A 19 -3.32 -4.62 7.20
CA GLN A 19 -4.04 -5.86 6.88
C GLN A 19 -5.54 -5.60 6.81
N ASP A 20 -6.24 -6.36 5.98
CA ASP A 20 -7.69 -6.38 5.95
C ASP A 20 -8.27 -7.10 7.19
N SER A 21 -9.61 -7.12 7.31
CA SER A 21 -10.30 -7.78 8.43
C SER A 21 -10.06 -9.29 8.54
N LYS A 22 -9.43 -9.91 7.54
CA LYS A 22 -9.02 -11.33 7.52
C LYS A 22 -7.52 -11.51 7.75
N GLY A 23 -6.80 -10.46 8.12
CA GLY A 23 -5.35 -10.51 8.36
C GLY A 23 -4.48 -10.54 7.09
N ARG A 24 -5.05 -10.28 5.91
CA ARG A 24 -4.30 -10.30 4.65
C ARG A 24 -3.71 -8.93 4.35
N PRO A 25 -2.47 -8.84 3.87
CA PRO A 25 -1.84 -7.55 3.60
C PRO A 25 -2.55 -6.78 2.49
N LEU A 26 -2.65 -5.47 2.67
CA LEU A 26 -3.03 -4.52 1.64
C LEU A 26 -1.83 -4.24 0.72
N VAL A 27 -2.14 -3.87 -0.52
CA VAL A 27 -1.17 -3.37 -1.50
C VAL A 27 -1.50 -1.93 -1.86
N LEU A 28 -0.48 -1.21 -2.31
CA LEU A 28 -0.61 0.12 -2.88
C LEU A 28 -0.64 -0.01 -4.40
N HIS A 29 -1.76 0.35 -5.01
CA HIS A 29 -2.01 0.25 -6.45
C HIS A 29 -1.96 1.64 -7.10
N HIS A 30 -1.16 1.81 -8.15
CA HIS A 30 -1.24 2.98 -9.03
C HIS A 30 -2.45 2.80 -9.93
N HIS A 31 -3.50 3.60 -9.67
CA HIS A 31 -4.74 3.47 -10.42
C HIS A 31 -4.52 3.70 -11.92
N GLU A 32 -5.18 2.89 -12.75
CA GLU A 32 -5.08 2.94 -14.22
C GLU A 32 -3.64 2.81 -14.76
N GLN A 33 -2.75 2.16 -13.99
CA GLN A 33 -1.31 2.10 -14.30
C GLN A 33 -0.62 3.46 -14.45
N ASN A 34 -1.18 4.52 -13.88
CA ASN A 34 -0.60 5.86 -13.93
C ASN A 34 0.37 6.10 -12.76
N PRO A 35 1.70 6.19 -12.99
CA PRO A 35 2.69 6.44 -11.94
C PRO A 35 2.48 7.77 -11.20
N ALA A 36 1.93 8.77 -11.89
CA ALA A 36 1.64 10.09 -11.34
C ALA A 36 0.19 10.19 -10.81
N GLY A 37 -0.59 9.12 -10.92
CA GLY A 37 -1.97 9.07 -10.48
C GLY A 37 -2.13 8.76 -8.98
N PRO A 38 -3.37 8.69 -8.49
CA PRO A 38 -3.63 8.32 -7.12
C PRO A 38 -3.18 6.89 -6.81
N VAL A 39 -2.67 6.70 -5.60
CA VAL A 39 -2.36 5.39 -5.03
C VAL A 39 -3.53 4.93 -4.17
N ILE A 40 -4.02 3.72 -4.43
CA ILE A 40 -5.17 3.12 -3.75
C ILE A 40 -4.70 1.96 -2.87
N GLU A 41 -5.09 1.97 -1.59
CA GLU A 41 -4.97 0.79 -0.72
C GLU A 41 -6.02 -0.25 -1.13
N MET A 42 -5.61 -1.48 -1.40
CA MET A 42 -6.56 -2.56 -1.68
C MET A 42 -6.04 -3.93 -1.24
N PRO A 43 -6.91 -4.91 -0.94
CA PRO A 43 -6.48 -6.26 -0.65
C PRO A 43 -5.74 -6.88 -1.83
N ARG A 44 -4.63 -7.59 -1.57
CA ARG A 44 -3.79 -8.16 -2.63
C ARG A 44 -4.57 -9.05 -3.61
N GLN A 45 -5.51 -9.86 -3.13
CA GLN A 45 -6.29 -10.74 -4.01
C GLN A 45 -7.22 -9.99 -4.98
N ASN A 46 -7.48 -8.70 -4.72
CA ASN A 46 -8.28 -7.86 -5.61
C ASN A 46 -7.40 -7.10 -6.62
N HIS A 47 -6.06 -7.17 -6.49
CA HIS A 47 -5.11 -6.52 -7.39
C HIS A 47 -4.69 -7.49 -8.50
N SER A 48 -5.11 -7.24 -9.74
CA SER A 48 -4.86 -8.15 -10.85
C SER A 48 -4.47 -7.41 -12.12
N ILE A 49 -3.31 -7.75 -12.67
CA ILE A 49 -2.79 -7.20 -13.93
C ILE A 49 -3.72 -7.46 -15.13
N GLY A 50 -4.57 -8.48 -15.05
CA GLY A 50 -5.58 -8.79 -16.08
C GLY A 50 -6.89 -8.01 -15.93
N ASN A 51 -7.03 -7.16 -14.90
CA ASN A 51 -8.21 -6.33 -14.74
C ASN A 51 -8.02 -4.99 -15.48
N PRO A 52 -8.70 -4.74 -16.61
CA PRO A 52 -8.49 -3.54 -17.41
C PRO A 52 -8.93 -2.24 -16.73
N ARG A 53 -9.77 -2.30 -15.69
CA ARG A 53 -10.12 -1.12 -14.87
C ARG A 53 -9.02 -0.70 -13.89
N GLN A 54 -8.10 -1.61 -13.59
CA GLN A 54 -6.93 -1.35 -12.74
C GLN A 54 -5.68 -1.15 -13.59
N HIS A 55 -5.54 -1.99 -14.61
CA HIS A 55 -4.38 -2.07 -15.50
C HIS A 55 -4.83 -2.04 -16.96
N PRO A 56 -5.19 -0.86 -17.49
CA PRO A 56 -5.68 -0.72 -18.86
C PRO A 56 -4.65 -1.13 -19.92
N PHE A 57 -3.36 -1.11 -19.58
CA PHE A 57 -2.25 -1.49 -20.47
C PHE A 57 -1.72 -2.91 -20.18
N GLY A 58 -2.25 -3.61 -19.17
CA GLY A 58 -1.82 -4.96 -18.80
C GLY A 58 -0.30 -5.07 -18.62
N ASN A 59 0.31 -6.09 -19.23
CA ASN A 59 1.77 -6.32 -19.21
C ASN A 59 2.51 -5.71 -20.41
N ALA A 60 1.92 -4.73 -21.11
CA ALA A 60 2.57 -4.15 -22.28
C ALA A 60 3.96 -3.56 -21.91
N PRO A 61 5.01 -3.81 -22.73
CA PRO A 61 6.34 -3.26 -22.47
C PRO A 61 6.32 -1.75 -22.27
N GLY A 62 7.03 -1.26 -21.25
CA GLY A 62 7.05 0.16 -20.89
C GLY A 62 5.83 0.65 -20.09
N SER A 63 4.84 -0.20 -19.82
CA SER A 63 3.70 0.16 -18.97
C SER A 63 4.03 0.05 -17.49
N GLY A 64 3.54 1.01 -16.69
CA GLY A 64 3.78 1.07 -15.25
C GLY A 64 5.08 1.79 -14.89
N LEU A 65 5.69 1.41 -13.75
CA LEU A 65 6.91 2.05 -13.26
C LEU A 65 8.16 1.51 -13.95
N THR A 66 9.08 2.40 -14.30
CA THR A 66 10.47 2.04 -14.62
C THR A 66 11.17 1.42 -13.40
N PRO A 67 12.32 0.74 -13.57
CA PRO A 67 13.07 0.20 -12.43
C PRO A 67 13.46 1.26 -11.38
N ALA A 68 13.84 2.47 -11.81
CA ALA A 68 14.15 3.58 -10.92
C ALA A 68 12.91 4.03 -10.13
N GLN A 69 11.79 4.28 -10.85
CA GLN A 69 10.52 4.64 -10.21
C GLN A 69 10.01 3.55 -9.26
N ARG A 70 10.25 2.27 -9.58
CA ARG A 70 9.92 1.14 -8.70
C ARG A 70 10.72 1.17 -7.41
N ALA A 71 12.02 1.51 -7.48
CA ALA A 71 12.87 1.65 -6.31
C ALA A 71 12.40 2.83 -5.43
N ASP A 72 12.12 3.98 -6.04
CA ASP A 72 11.62 5.17 -5.33
C ASP A 72 10.29 4.89 -4.66
N PHE A 73 9.35 4.26 -5.37
CA PHE A 73 8.07 3.86 -4.79
C PHE A 73 8.25 2.86 -3.64
N ASN A 74 9.18 1.92 -3.74
CA ASN A 74 9.43 0.96 -2.67
C ASN A 74 9.94 1.64 -1.40
N ALA A 75 10.81 2.64 -1.53
CA ALA A 75 11.27 3.45 -0.41
C ALA A 75 10.11 4.28 0.18
N TRP A 76 9.39 5.03 -0.66
CA TRP A 76 8.24 5.83 -0.25
C TRP A 76 7.15 4.99 0.43
N ARG A 77 6.88 3.77 -0.06
CA ARG A 77 5.86 2.87 0.50
C ARG A 77 6.12 2.53 1.97
N VAL A 78 7.37 2.42 2.39
CA VAL A 78 7.71 2.15 3.80
C VAL A 78 7.24 3.32 4.66
N GLU A 79 7.58 4.55 4.26
CA GLU A 79 7.20 5.77 4.98
C GLU A 79 5.69 6.01 4.96
N TYR A 80 5.03 5.70 3.83
CA TYR A 80 3.57 5.71 3.73
C TYR A 80 2.92 4.83 4.82
N TRP A 81 3.37 3.58 4.96
CA TRP A 81 2.79 2.67 5.95
C TRP A 81 3.06 3.09 7.38
N LYS A 82 4.23 3.65 7.67
CA LYS A 82 4.51 4.24 8.98
C LYS A 82 3.53 5.37 9.29
N ALA A 83 3.38 6.32 8.37
CA ALA A 83 2.48 7.46 8.51
C ALA A 83 1.01 7.02 8.66
N ARG A 84 0.57 6.06 7.83
CA ARG A 84 -0.79 5.49 7.89
C ARG A 84 -1.09 4.85 9.24
N ALA A 85 -0.12 4.14 9.84
CA ALA A 85 -0.26 3.51 11.15
C ALA A 85 -0.25 4.55 12.29
N MET A 86 0.61 5.56 12.22
CA MET A 86 0.58 6.68 13.18
C MET A 86 -0.76 7.42 13.16
N ALA A 87 -1.31 7.70 11.96
CA ALA A 87 -2.62 8.33 11.84
C ALA A 87 -3.74 7.48 12.47
N GLU A 88 -3.67 6.16 12.35
CA GLU A 88 -4.62 5.24 12.99
C GLU A 88 -4.50 5.26 14.52
N LEU A 89 -3.27 5.25 15.06
CA LEU A 89 -3.01 5.34 16.49
C LEU A 89 -3.54 6.66 17.05
N ALA A 90 -3.30 7.79 16.38
CA ALA A 90 -3.85 9.10 16.76
C ALA A 90 -5.37 9.09 16.78
N LYS A 91 -6.02 8.56 15.73
CA LYS A 91 -7.48 8.45 15.66
C LYS A 91 -8.07 7.62 16.80
N ARG A 92 -7.32 6.64 17.32
CA ARG A 92 -7.73 5.78 18.45
C ARG A 92 -7.38 6.35 19.81
N GLY A 93 -6.77 7.53 19.89
CA GLY A 93 -6.27 8.10 21.15
C GLY A 93 -5.10 7.31 21.74
N SER A 94 -4.33 6.61 20.90
CA SER A 94 -3.23 5.72 21.27
C SER A 94 -1.86 6.20 20.80
N LEU A 95 -1.76 7.46 20.33
CA LEU A 95 -0.50 8.10 19.99
C LEU A 95 0.23 8.55 21.24
#